data_AF-A0A2V8M0C4-F1
#
_entry.id   AF-A0A2V8M0C4-F1
#
_cell.length_a   1.000
_cell.length_b   1.000
_cell.length_c   1.000
_cell.angle_alpha   90.00
_cell.angle_beta   90.00
_cell.angle_gamma   90.00
#
_symmetry.space_group_name_H-M   'P 1'
#
loop_
_entity.id
_entity.type
_entity.pdbx_description
1 polymer ?
#
loop_
_entity_poly.entity_id
_entity_poly.type
_entity_poly.pdbx_seq_one_letter_code
_entity_poly.pdbx_strand_id
1 'polypeptide(L)'
;MNCWRAKSSELSTDRAFRLPPAVILESVMQIRPRLEAVIDEMLDGHIMLDEALAEFEKLYIEKAFARHNKRISHTAVALGIHRNTIAKRVHAYRAKERKYHAHSGNHRASHKTH
;
A
#
# COMPACT_ATOMS: atom_id res chain seq x y z
N MET A 1 -41.17 -7.56 23.28
CA MET A 1 -40.98 -8.36 22.05
C MET A 1 -39.79 -7.79 21.28
N ASN A 2 -38.67 -8.45 20.96
CA ASN A 2 -38.21 -9.83 21.11
C ASN A 2 -36.71 -9.84 21.42
N CYS A 3 -36.33 -10.78 22.28
CA CYS A 3 -34.98 -11.16 22.69
C CYS A 3 -34.09 -11.55 21.52
N TRP A 4 -32.82 -11.12 21.54
CA TRP A 4 -31.69 -11.96 21.16
C TRP A 4 -30.56 -11.81 22.18
N ARG A 5 -30.52 -12.80 23.07
CA ARG A 5 -29.45 -13.11 24.02
C ARG A 5 -28.83 -14.44 23.59
N ALA A 6 -27.53 -14.47 23.34
CA ALA A 6 -26.58 -15.58 23.57
C ALA A 6 -25.20 -15.12 23.07
N LYS A 7 -24.23 -14.82 23.94
CA LYS A 7 -23.23 -15.71 24.57
C LYS A 7 -22.36 -16.53 23.59
N SER A 8 -21.07 -16.16 23.62
CA SER A 8 -19.88 -17.01 23.71
C SER A 8 -19.52 -17.98 22.59
N SER A 9 -18.43 -17.66 21.89
CA SER A 9 -17.31 -18.58 21.56
C SER A 9 -16.24 -17.73 20.86
N GLU A 10 -15.18 -17.28 21.54
CA GLU A 10 -13.90 -18.00 21.52
C GLU A 10 -13.65 -18.70 20.19
N LEU A 11 -12.82 -18.09 19.34
CA LEU A 11 -11.94 -18.77 18.38
C LEU A 11 -10.88 -17.75 17.92
N SER A 12 -9.81 -17.70 18.72
CA SER A 12 -8.41 -17.67 18.25
C SER A 12 -8.05 -16.66 17.16
N THR A 13 -7.70 -15.44 17.55
CA THR A 13 -6.88 -14.52 16.73
C THR A 13 -5.55 -14.16 17.37
N ASP A 14 -5.14 -14.83 18.45
CA ASP A 14 -3.79 -14.74 19.00
C ASP A 14 -2.86 -15.73 18.30
N ARG A 15 -2.54 -15.40 17.04
CA ARG A 15 -1.22 -15.70 16.50
C ARG A 15 -0.59 -14.39 16.08
N ALA A 16 -0.42 -13.51 17.06
CA ALA A 16 0.55 -12.44 16.98
C ALA A 16 1.90 -13.10 16.68
N PHE A 17 2.30 -13.08 15.41
CA PHE A 17 3.69 -13.23 14.99
C PHE A 17 4.45 -11.99 15.48
N ARG A 18 4.53 -11.85 16.80
CA ARG A 18 5.34 -10.84 17.47
C ARG A 18 6.76 -11.38 17.40
N LEU A 19 7.41 -11.12 16.26
CA LEU A 19 8.85 -11.28 16.15
C LEU A 19 9.52 -10.50 17.30
N PRO A 20 10.58 -11.04 17.92
CA PRO A 20 11.29 -10.32 18.97
C PRO A 20 11.80 -8.98 18.41
N PRO A 21 11.73 -7.88 19.19
CA PRO A 21 12.06 -6.52 18.73
C PRO A 21 13.47 -6.40 18.13
N ALA A 22 14.39 -7.29 18.51
CA ALA A 22 15.76 -7.33 17.98
C ALA A 22 15.84 -7.66 16.47
N VAL A 23 14.95 -8.52 15.94
CA VAL A 23 14.97 -8.95 14.52
C VAL A 23 14.51 -7.85 13.58
N ILE A 24 13.57 -7.00 14.03
CA ILE A 24 13.12 -5.83 13.26
C ILE A 24 14.26 -4.80 13.18
N LEU A 25 15.02 -4.59 14.26
CA LEU A 25 16.11 -3.62 14.28
C LEU A 25 17.23 -4.01 13.30
N GLU A 26 17.63 -5.28 13.26
CA GLU A 26 18.74 -5.75 12.43
C GLU A 26 18.41 -5.67 10.92
N SER A 27 17.18 -6.02 10.53
CA SER A 27 16.71 -5.85 9.15
C SER A 27 16.53 -4.37 8.75
N VAL A 28 16.12 -3.51 9.68
CA VAL A 28 15.97 -2.08 9.41
C VAL A 28 17.33 -1.41 9.27
N MET A 29 18.35 -1.84 10.02
CA MET A 29 19.72 -1.31 9.86
C MET A 29 20.31 -1.55 8.47
N GLN A 30 19.90 -2.61 7.76
CA GLN A 30 20.34 -2.89 6.39
C GLN A 30 19.56 -2.10 5.32
N ILE A 31 18.32 -1.69 5.59
CA ILE A 31 17.52 -0.91 4.62
C ILE A 31 17.82 0.59 4.69
N ARG A 32 18.29 1.08 5.85
CA ARG A 32 18.52 2.51 6.08
C ARG A 32 19.35 3.20 4.99
N PRO A 33 20.53 2.69 4.58
CA PRO A 33 21.32 3.37 3.54
C PRO A 33 20.60 3.42 2.18
N ARG A 34 19.80 2.40 1.87
CA ARG A 34 19.02 2.37 0.62
C ARG A 34 17.87 3.37 0.66
N LEU A 35 17.25 3.54 1.82
CA LEU A 35 16.19 4.52 2.00
C LEU A 35 16.73 5.96 1.98
N GLU A 36 17.90 6.18 2.59
CA GLU A 36 18.60 7.47 2.55
C GLU A 36 18.91 7.89 1.10
N ALA A 37 19.45 6.98 0.27
CA ALA A 37 19.69 7.26 -1.15
C ALA A 37 18.40 7.62 -1.93
N VAL A 38 17.28 6.93 -1.66
CA VAL A 38 15.99 7.27 -2.29
C VAL A 38 15.48 8.64 -1.84
N ILE A 39 15.69 9.00 -0.57
CA ILE A 39 15.30 10.31 -0.04
C ILE A 39 16.11 11.42 -0.71
N ASP A 40 17.41 11.23 -0.89
CA ASP A 40 18.27 12.20 -1.58
C ASP A 40 17.77 12.45 -3.02
N GLU A 41 17.45 11.39 -3.78
CA GLU A 41 16.86 11.51 -5.11
C GLU A 41 15.51 12.26 -5.11
N MET A 42 14.67 12.04 -4.10
CA MET A 42 13.39 12.75 -3.95
C MET A 42 13.58 14.24 -3.63
N LEU A 43 14.57 14.57 -2.80
CA LEU A 43 14.91 15.96 -2.46
C LEU A 43 15.52 16.70 -3.64
N ASP A 44 16.42 16.05 -4.39
CA ASP A 44 17.00 16.58 -5.64
C ASP A 44 15.91 16.83 -6.69
N GLY A 45 14.89 15.97 -6.74
CA GLY A 45 13.70 16.13 -7.57
C GLY A 45 12.69 17.17 -7.06
N HIS A 46 12.97 17.85 -5.95
CA HIS A 46 12.07 18.79 -5.28
C HIS A 46 10.67 18.21 -4.95
N ILE A 47 10.61 16.92 -4.65
CA ILE A 47 9.36 16.24 -4.31
C ILE A 47 8.97 16.64 -2.89
N MET A 48 7.72 17.10 -2.71
CA MET A 48 7.23 17.47 -1.39
C MET A 48 7.02 16.22 -0.53
N LEU A 49 7.18 16.37 0.80
CA LEU A 49 7.04 15.25 1.74
C LEU A 49 5.71 14.51 1.58
N ASP A 50 4.61 15.24 1.41
CA ASP A 50 3.27 14.64 1.26
C ASP A 50 3.16 13.81 -0.03
N GLU A 51 3.82 14.24 -1.11
CA GLU A 51 3.86 13.52 -2.38
C GLU A 51 4.72 12.26 -2.27
N ALA A 52 5.89 12.39 -1.64
CA ALA A 52 6.79 11.27 -1.38
C ALA A 52 6.11 10.19 -0.51
N LEU A 53 5.43 10.58 0.56
CA LEU A 53 4.67 9.67 1.41
C LEU A 53 3.53 9.00 0.65
N ALA A 54 2.81 9.74 -0.21
CA ALA A 54 1.74 9.19 -1.00
C ALA A 54 2.25 8.15 -2.02
N GLU A 55 3.36 8.40 -2.70
CA GLU A 55 3.93 7.46 -3.66
C GLU A 55 4.55 6.24 -2.96
N PHE A 56 5.24 6.45 -1.84
CA PHE A 56 5.73 5.35 -1.01
C PHE A 56 4.59 4.46 -0.53
N GLU A 57 3.54 5.04 0.05
CA GLU A 57 2.38 4.30 0.55
C GLU A 57 1.72 3.48 -0.56
N LYS A 58 1.54 4.09 -1.74
CA LYS A 58 0.98 3.42 -2.91
C LYS A 58 1.83 2.22 -3.33
N LEU A 59 3.12 2.42 -3.56
CA LEU A 59 4.05 1.35 -3.97
C LEU A 59 4.14 0.24 -2.93
N TYR A 60 4.19 0.59 -1.64
CA TYR A 60 4.27 -0.37 -0.55
C TYR A 60 3.05 -1.29 -0.53
N ILE A 61 1.85 -0.71 -0.63
CA ILE A 61 0.59 -1.47 -0.66
C ILE A 61 0.49 -2.34 -1.92
N GLU A 62 0.87 -1.82 -3.09
CA GLU A 62 0.86 -2.58 -4.35
C GLU A 62 1.79 -3.79 -4.30
N LYS A 63 3.01 -3.61 -3.78
CA LYS A 63 3.98 -4.71 -3.61
C LYS A 63 3.47 -5.75 -2.61
N ALA A 64 2.90 -5.33 -1.49
CA ALA A 64 2.30 -6.25 -0.52
C ALA A 64 1.12 -7.02 -1.14
N PHE A 65 0.25 -6.33 -1.88
CA PHE A 65 -0.89 -6.92 -2.57
C PHE A 65 -0.48 -7.94 -3.64
N ALA A 66 0.59 -7.65 -4.39
CA ALA A 66 1.15 -8.57 -5.37
C ALA A 66 1.73 -9.84 -4.70
N ARG A 67 2.45 -9.70 -3.58
CA ARG A 67 3.01 -10.82 -2.80
C ARG A 67 1.92 -11.76 -2.26
N HIS A 68 0.73 -11.24 -1.95
CA HIS A 68 -0.39 -12.03 -1.43
C HIS A 68 -1.40 -12.43 -2.52
N ASN A 69 -0.95 -12.65 -3.75
CA ASN A 69 -1.78 -13.14 -4.87
C ASN A 69 -3.03 -12.28 -5.12
N LYS A 70 -2.93 -10.96 -4.94
CA LYS A 70 -4.04 -10.01 -5.13
C LYS A 70 -5.25 -10.28 -4.21
N ARG A 71 -5.00 -10.84 -3.01
CA ARG A 71 -6.04 -11.07 -2.00
C ARG A 71 -6.04 -9.96 -0.94
N ILE A 72 -7.13 -9.20 -0.89
CA ILE A 72 -7.29 -8.05 0.03
C ILE A 72 -7.17 -8.48 1.49
N SER A 73 -7.85 -9.55 1.90
CA SER A 73 -7.87 -10.01 3.29
C SER A 73 -6.47 -10.40 3.81
N HIS A 74 -5.67 -11.09 2.99
CA HIS A 74 -4.31 -11.49 3.36
C HIS A 74 -3.38 -10.27 3.44
N THR A 75 -3.52 -9.34 2.49
CA THR A 75 -2.76 -8.08 2.48
C THR A 75 -3.07 -7.22 3.70
N ALA A 76 -4.34 -7.13 4.07
CA ALA A 76 -4.82 -6.42 5.26
C ALA A 76 -4.21 -6.96 6.55
N VAL A 77 -4.18 -8.29 6.71
CA VAL A 77 -3.55 -8.95 7.85
C VAL A 77 -2.04 -8.69 7.87
N ALA A 78 -1.36 -8.82 6.73
CA ALA A 78 0.09 -8.61 6.64
C ALA A 78 0.52 -7.16 6.93
N LEU A 79 -0.29 -6.18 6.52
CA LEU A 79 -0.03 -4.76 6.77
C LEU A 79 -0.56 -4.28 8.12
N GLY A 80 -1.33 -5.08 8.84
CA GLY A 80 -2.00 -4.65 10.08
C GLY A 80 -3.07 -3.58 9.87
N ILE A 81 -3.63 -3.47 8.66
CA ILE A 81 -4.61 -2.46 8.28
C ILE A 81 -5.95 -3.13 8.00
N HIS A 82 -7.05 -2.55 8.44
CA HIS A 82 -8.38 -3.10 8.20
C HIS A 82 -8.65 -3.30 6.69
N ARG A 83 -9.23 -4.45 6.34
CA ARG A 83 -9.46 -4.87 4.95
C ARG A 83 -10.22 -3.86 4.09
N ASN A 84 -11.17 -3.13 4.68
CA ASN A 84 -11.93 -2.10 3.95
C ASN A 84 -11.05 -0.90 3.55
N THR A 85 -10.07 -0.56 4.38
CA THR A 85 -9.11 0.51 4.08
C THR A 85 -8.19 0.08 2.93
N ILE A 86 -7.69 -1.15 2.96
CA ILE A 86 -6.91 -1.71 1.84
C ILE A 86 -7.75 -1.78 0.57
N ALA A 87 -8.99 -2.25 0.64
CA ALA A 87 -9.89 -2.27 -0.51
C ALA A 87 -10.03 -0.86 -1.13
N LYS A 88 -10.37 0.15 -0.31
CA LYS A 88 -10.48 1.54 -0.77
C LYS A 88 -9.20 2.03 -1.44
N ARG A 89 -8.03 1.80 -0.83
CA ARG A 89 -6.72 2.21 -1.36
C ARG A 89 -6.40 1.52 -2.69
N VAL A 90 -6.53 0.19 -2.78
CA VAL A 90 -6.28 -0.57 -4.01
C VAL A 90 -7.21 -0.14 -5.15
N HIS A 91 -8.49 0.09 -4.87
CA HIS A 91 -9.44 0.58 -5.88
C HIS A 91 -9.08 1.99 -6.35
N ALA A 92 -8.71 2.89 -5.43
CA ALA A 92 -8.29 4.25 -5.75
C ALA A 92 -7.02 4.28 -6.62
N TYR A 93 -6.00 3.49 -6.28
CA TYR A 93 -4.74 3.44 -7.03
C TYR A 93 -4.93 2.93 -8.44
N ARG A 94 -5.64 1.81 -8.62
CA ARG A 94 -5.97 1.29 -9.96
C ARG A 94 -6.82 2.27 -10.79
N ALA A 95 -7.70 3.02 -10.14
CA ALA A 95 -8.48 4.05 -10.82
C ALA A 95 -7.61 5.23 -11.26
N LYS A 96 -6.64 5.64 -10.44
CA LYS A 96 -5.65 6.66 -10.81
C LYS A 96 -4.76 6.18 -11.96
N GLU A 97 -4.21 4.97 -11.90
CA GLU A 97 -3.40 4.38 -12.99
C GLU A 97 -4.13 4.42 -14.34
N ARG A 98 -5.39 3.98 -14.37
CA ARG A 98 -6.21 4.05 -15.60
C ARG A 98 -6.35 5.47 -16.13
N LYS A 99 -6.49 6.48 -15.26
CA LYS A 99 -6.60 7.89 -15.67
C LYS A 99 -5.29 8.45 -16.23
N TYR A 100 -4.15 8.14 -15.59
CA TYR A 100 -2.82 8.54 -16.08
C TYR A 100 -2.51 7.92 -17.44
N HIS A 101 -2.76 6.61 -17.61
CA HIS A 101 -2.54 5.93 -18.90
C HIS A 101 -3.49 6.41 -20.00
N ALA A 102 -4.73 6.80 -19.67
CA ALA A 102 -5.67 7.36 -20.64
C ALA A 102 -5.26 8.77 -21.13
N HIS A 103 -4.66 9.61 -20.28
CA HIS A 103 -4.24 10.96 -20.67
C HIS A 103 -2.95 10.98 -21.51
N SER A 104 -2.02 10.03 -21.34
CA SER A 104 -0.79 10.02 -22.15
C SER A 104 -1.01 9.54 -23.60
N GLY A 105 -2.09 8.80 -23.86
CA GLY A 105 -2.45 8.30 -25.20
C GLY A 105 -3.07 9.34 -26.14
N ASN A 106 -3.58 10.47 -25.63
CA ASN A 106 -4.34 11.44 -26.42
C ASN A 106 -3.49 12.53 -27.08
N HIS A 107 -2.23 12.74 -26.67
CA HIS A 107 -1.39 13.81 -27.23
C HIS A 107 -0.80 13.51 -28.62
N ARG A 108 -0.85 12.27 -29.12
CA ARG A 108 -0.29 11.88 -30.43
C ARG A 108 -1.28 11.95 -31.61
N ALA A 109 -2.56 12.24 -31.38
CA ALA A 109 -3.59 12.17 -32.42
C ALA A 109 -3.94 13.51 -33.14
N SER A 110 -3.29 14.63 -32.79
CA SER A 110 -3.68 15.97 -33.27
C SER A 110 -2.67 16.63 -34.25
N HIS A 111 -1.91 15.85 -35.01
CA HIS A 111 -1.21 16.33 -36.21
C HIS A 111 -1.75 15.62 -37.44
N LYS A 112 -2.95 16.03 -37.87
CA LYS A 112 -3.43 15.74 -39.22
C LYS A 112 -3.25 17.02 -40.03
N THR A 113 -2.21 17.04 -40.84
CA THR A 113 -1.79 18.12 -41.73
C THR A 113 -2.85 18.41 -42.79
N HIS A 114 -2.96 19.69 -43.12
CA HIS A 114 -3.85 20.32 -44.09
C HIS A 114 -3.41 20.03 -45.54
#